data_AF-A0A396I132-F1
#
_entry.id   AF-A0A396I132-F1
#
_cell.length_a   1.000
_cell.length_b   1.000
_cell.length_c   1.000
_cell.angle_alpha   90.00
_cell.angle_beta   90.00
_cell.angle_gamma   90.00
#
_symmetry.space_group_name_H-M   'P 1'
#
loop_
_entity.id
_entity.type
_entity.pdbx_description
1 polymer ?
#
loop_
_entity_poly.entity_id
_entity_poly.type
_entity_poly.pdbx_seq_one_letter_code
_entity_poly.pdbx_strand_id
1 'polypeptide(L)'
;MSWVLSSRDHSSSLLNLTIHACMDGAEEDLYKLIKINPLLSLKIFGYAKCPKSELLLPLLFGSRSLTFLDLSYCMKNGYAKCPKSLHIPALRTLHLQWFHFVATHDHCADPFPNCHVLNTLVLIACSLIEDAQVLCISNQTLSNLTIRKVSADQYSLSAPNLSSFTIDDCPIFQKSLSSTCNLSFLQQVNMYGFSNNGEASIFLRWLQVLANVKILEFGYAVFEKIQNEFLLNPISKKVQPPRFVKLELLIVHAYADKKQEIMEIVEHLLQNTTSMTRVVQVGRRFCFSLF
;
A
#
# COMPACT_ATOMS: atom_id res chain seq x y z
N MET A 1 -18.07 25.92 11.96
CA MET A 1 -18.74 25.32 10.78
C MET A 1 -20.21 25.75 10.66
N SER A 2 -20.89 26.10 11.75
CA SER A 2 -22.29 26.55 11.76
C SER A 2 -22.65 27.64 10.73
N TRP A 3 -21.79 28.65 10.51
CA TRP A 3 -22.09 29.76 9.58
C TRP A 3 -22.11 29.36 8.10
N VAL A 4 -21.36 28.32 7.73
CA VAL A 4 -21.36 27.76 6.36
C VAL A 4 -22.61 26.92 6.12
N LEU A 5 -23.15 26.29 7.16
CA LEU A 5 -24.38 25.49 7.08
C LEU A 5 -25.65 26.34 7.14
N SER A 6 -25.65 27.45 7.89
CA SER A 6 -26.82 28.32 8.08
C SER A 6 -27.16 29.19 6.87
N SER A 7 -26.24 29.31 5.91
CA SER A 7 -26.31 30.30 4.82
C SER A 7 -26.54 29.68 3.44
N ARG A 8 -26.77 28.35 3.36
CA ARG A 8 -26.94 27.65 2.08
C ARG A 8 -28.41 27.42 1.78
N ASP A 9 -28.83 27.88 0.61
CA ASP A 9 -30.02 27.39 -0.06
C ASP A 9 -29.74 25.99 -0.63
N HIS A 10 -30.76 25.14 -0.70
CA HIS A 10 -30.63 23.75 -1.17
C HIS A 10 -30.30 23.61 -2.67
N SER A 11 -29.88 24.69 -3.34
CA SER A 11 -29.74 24.78 -4.80
C SER A 11 -28.39 24.28 -5.34
N SER A 12 -27.37 24.15 -4.48
CA SER A 12 -25.98 23.90 -4.91
C SER A 12 -25.35 22.68 -4.24
N SER A 13 -25.22 21.56 -4.98
CA SER A 13 -24.59 20.33 -4.49
C SER A 13 -23.11 20.52 -4.14
N LEU A 14 -22.73 20.19 -2.91
CA LEU A 14 -21.33 20.12 -2.51
C LEU A 14 -20.76 18.75 -2.92
N LEU A 15 -20.08 18.69 -4.07
CA LEU A 15 -19.55 17.43 -4.61
C LEU A 15 -18.15 17.09 -4.07
N ASN A 16 -17.34 18.11 -3.80
CA ASN A 16 -15.96 17.96 -3.31
C ASN A 16 -15.80 18.75 -2.02
N LEU A 17 -15.26 18.10 -0.99
CA LEU A 17 -15.01 18.72 0.30
C LEU A 17 -13.62 18.37 0.80
N THR A 18 -12.84 19.39 1.14
CA THR A 18 -11.56 19.25 1.82
C THR A 18 -11.64 19.99 3.15
N ILE A 19 -11.29 19.30 4.23
CA ILE A 19 -11.32 19.83 5.58
C ILE A 19 -9.93 19.72 6.17
N HIS A 20 -9.40 20.86 6.60
CA HIS A 20 -8.20 20.94 7.43
C HIS A 20 -8.65 21.49 8.78
N ALA A 21 -8.69 20.65 9.81
CA ALA A 21 -9.25 21.07 11.09
C ALA A 21 -8.55 20.43 12.29
N CYS A 22 -8.46 21.20 13.37
CA CYS A 22 -8.40 20.65 14.71
C CYS A 22 -9.81 20.17 15.05
N MET A 23 -10.01 18.85 15.14
CA MET A 23 -11.33 18.22 15.18
C MET A 23 -11.94 18.15 16.60
N ASP A 24 -11.50 19.01 17.53
CA ASP A 24 -11.99 18.98 18.91
C ASP A 24 -13.44 19.50 18.99
N GLY A 25 -14.40 18.59 19.21
CA GLY A 25 -15.82 18.92 19.42
C GLY A 25 -16.64 19.30 18.18
N ALA A 26 -16.13 19.05 16.96
CA ALA A 26 -16.76 19.43 15.70
C ALA A 26 -17.36 18.25 14.90
N GLU A 27 -17.48 17.07 15.51
CA GLU A 27 -17.95 15.84 14.87
C GLU A 27 -19.39 15.92 14.39
N GLU A 28 -20.28 16.49 15.20
CA GLU A 28 -21.70 16.58 14.86
C GLU A 28 -21.97 17.52 13.69
N ASP A 29 -21.23 18.63 13.60
CA ASP A 29 -21.32 19.57 12.49
C ASP A 29 -20.84 18.93 11.19
N LEU A 30 -19.73 18.17 11.26
CA LEU A 30 -19.22 17.43 10.11
C LEU A 30 -20.22 16.34 9.67
N TYR A 31 -20.82 15.63 10.61
CA TYR A 31 -21.87 14.65 10.32
C TYR A 31 -23.06 15.28 9.58
N LYS A 32 -23.59 16.39 10.10
CA LYS A 32 -24.71 17.10 9.46
C LYS A 32 -24.34 17.49 8.02
N LEU A 33 -23.12 18.00 7.82
CA LEU A 33 -22.64 18.42 6.51
C LEU A 33 -22.52 17.24 5.54
N ILE A 34 -21.97 16.10 5.96
CA ILE A 34 -21.83 14.91 5.11
C ILE A 34 -23.20 14.31 4.77
N LYS A 35 -24.11 14.23 5.75
CA LYS A 35 -25.42 13.59 5.59
C LYS A 35 -26.33 14.32 4.60
N ILE A 36 -26.30 15.65 4.60
CA ILE A 36 -27.21 16.47 3.78
C ILE A 36 -26.68 16.75 2.38
N ASN A 37 -25.43 16.38 2.07
CA ASN A 37 -24.81 16.64 0.77
C ASN A 37 -24.42 15.34 0.04
N PRO A 38 -24.78 15.18 -1.25
CA PRO A 38 -24.24 14.10 -2.07
C PRO A 38 -22.75 14.39 -2.37
N LEU A 39 -21.86 13.96 -1.47
CA LEU A 39 -20.42 14.08 -1.65
C LEU A 39 -19.90 13.02 -2.61
N LEU A 40 -19.10 13.43 -3.60
CA LEU A 40 -18.33 12.54 -4.47
C LEU A 40 -16.91 12.33 -3.96
N SER A 41 -16.30 13.38 -3.39
CA SER A 41 -14.93 13.37 -2.87
C SER A 41 -14.86 14.04 -1.51
N LEU A 42 -14.22 13.37 -0.55
CA LEU A 42 -13.99 13.88 0.79
C LEU A 42 -12.51 13.72 1.17
N LYS A 43 -11.90 14.81 1.63
CA LYS A 43 -10.56 14.82 2.22
C LYS A 43 -10.62 15.40 3.62
N ILE A 44 -10.12 14.69 4.61
CA ILE A 44 -10.07 15.15 6.00
C ILE A 44 -8.63 15.03 6.49
N PHE A 45 -8.06 16.19 6.81
CA PHE A 45 -6.75 16.32 7.43
C PHE A 45 -6.95 16.83 8.86
N GLY A 46 -6.91 15.91 9.81
CA GLY A 46 -7.04 16.19 11.23
C GLY A 46 -5.68 16.45 11.88
N TYR A 47 -5.57 17.57 12.60
CA TYR A 47 -4.40 17.91 13.42
C TYR A 47 -4.85 18.15 14.86
N ALA A 48 -4.79 17.12 15.71
CA ALA A 48 -5.04 17.06 17.18
C ALA A 48 -5.74 15.74 17.55
N LYS A 49 -6.30 15.65 18.76
CA LYS A 49 -7.01 14.46 19.30
C LYS A 49 -8.04 13.96 18.29
N CYS A 50 -8.00 12.66 17.94
CA CYS A 50 -9.00 12.09 17.04
C CYS A 50 -10.36 12.29 17.72
N PRO A 51 -11.35 12.90 17.04
CA PRO A 51 -12.74 12.61 17.36
C PRO A 51 -12.88 11.10 17.46
N LYS A 52 -13.45 10.57 18.55
CA LYS A 52 -13.49 9.11 18.82
C LYS A 52 -13.75 8.38 17.49
N SER A 53 -12.76 7.67 16.95
CA SER A 53 -12.79 7.16 15.58
C SER A 53 -13.96 6.19 15.35
N GLU A 54 -14.50 5.66 16.45
CA GLU A 54 -15.76 4.94 16.59
C GLU A 54 -17.00 5.72 16.12
N LEU A 55 -16.93 7.06 15.99
CA LEU A 55 -18.05 7.89 15.56
C LEU A 55 -17.91 8.27 14.08
N LEU A 56 -16.82 8.89 13.63
CA LEU A 56 -16.76 9.43 12.27
C LEU A 56 -16.72 8.40 11.14
N LEU A 57 -16.02 7.28 11.33
CA LEU A 57 -15.88 6.28 10.26
C LEU A 57 -17.19 5.53 10.01
N PRO A 58 -17.92 5.05 11.04
CA PRO A 58 -19.28 4.54 10.86
C PRO A 58 -20.25 5.49 10.15
N LEU A 59 -20.09 6.80 10.37
CA LEU A 59 -20.97 7.81 9.80
C LEU A 59 -20.71 8.06 8.30
N LEU A 60 -19.49 7.77 7.82
CA LEU A 60 -19.15 7.82 6.38
C LEU A 60 -19.71 6.63 5.59
N PHE A 61 -19.98 5.50 6.26
CA PHE A 61 -20.52 4.27 5.64
C PHE A 61 -21.95 4.39 5.10
N GLY A 62 -22.65 5.48 5.45
CA GLY A 62 -23.97 5.77 4.89
C GLY A 62 -23.95 6.43 3.51
N SER A 63 -22.79 6.92 3.04
CA SER A 63 -22.73 7.67 1.79
C SER A 63 -22.78 6.75 0.57
N ARG A 64 -23.80 6.96 -0.28
CA ARG A 64 -24.01 6.20 -1.52
C ARG A 64 -23.34 6.82 -2.75
N SER A 65 -22.86 8.07 -2.64
CA SER A 65 -22.25 8.80 -3.75
C SER A 65 -20.73 8.96 -3.61
N LEU A 66 -20.17 8.67 -2.43
CA LEU A 66 -18.76 8.93 -2.15
C LEU A 66 -17.86 7.97 -2.94
N THR A 67 -17.11 8.52 -3.89
CA THR A 67 -16.19 7.78 -4.77
C THR A 67 -14.73 7.93 -4.37
N PHE A 68 -14.37 9.02 -3.69
CA PHE A 68 -13.00 9.28 -3.23
C PHE A 68 -13.01 9.68 -1.74
N LEU A 69 -12.16 9.04 -0.95
CA LEU A 69 -11.99 9.32 0.47
C LEU A 69 -10.50 9.36 0.82
N ASP A 70 -10.04 10.47 1.38
CA ASP A 70 -8.68 10.64 1.89
C ASP A 70 -8.75 11.10 3.35
N LEU A 71 -8.27 10.24 4.25
CA LEU A 71 -8.28 10.49 5.68
C LEU A 71 -6.86 10.47 6.21
N SER A 72 -6.45 11.55 6.86
CA SER A 72 -5.16 11.66 7.53
C SER A 72 -5.35 12.25 8.92
N TYR A 73 -4.95 11.51 9.95
CA TYR A 73 -5.03 11.95 11.35
C TYR A 73 -3.63 12.00 11.97
N CYS A 74 -2.88 13.07 11.71
CA CYS A 74 -1.53 13.24 12.23
C CYS A 74 -1.57 13.78 13.67
N MET A 75 -1.20 12.96 14.66
CA MET A 75 -1.22 13.37 16.08
C MET A 75 0.15 13.40 16.74
N LYS A 76 0.25 14.15 17.84
CA LYS A 76 1.35 14.02 18.81
C LYS A 76 1.28 12.70 19.62
N ASN A 77 0.09 12.09 19.81
CA ASN A 77 -0.12 11.00 20.79
C ASN A 77 -0.93 9.77 20.29
N GLY A 78 -1.10 9.51 18.98
CA GLY A 78 -1.70 8.24 18.53
C GLY A 78 -2.35 8.23 17.14
N TYR A 79 -2.60 7.02 16.61
CA TYR A 79 -3.22 6.79 15.30
C TYR A 79 -4.74 6.60 15.47
N ALA A 80 -5.54 6.91 14.44
CA ALA A 80 -6.98 6.67 14.45
C ALA A 80 -7.28 5.18 14.28
N LYS A 81 -8.21 4.59 15.07
CA LYS A 81 -8.57 3.18 14.91
C LYS A 81 -9.54 3.01 13.74
N CYS A 82 -9.16 2.22 12.75
CA CYS A 82 -9.98 1.85 11.61
C CYS A 82 -11.06 0.84 12.05
N PRO A 83 -12.33 0.97 11.60
CA PRO A 83 -13.35 -0.03 11.82
C PRO A 83 -12.94 -1.38 11.23
N LYS A 84 -13.42 -2.45 11.86
CA LYS A 84 -13.20 -3.83 11.40
C LYS A 84 -13.71 -4.06 9.98
N SER A 85 -14.68 -3.28 9.52
CA SER A 85 -15.17 -3.33 8.15
C SER A 85 -15.64 -1.95 7.69
N LEU A 86 -15.22 -1.55 6.49
CA LEU A 86 -15.65 -0.34 5.81
C LEU A 86 -16.76 -0.71 4.82
N HIS A 87 -17.90 -0.02 4.90
CA HIS A 87 -19.01 -0.23 3.97
C HIS A 87 -19.30 1.07 3.21
N ILE A 88 -18.59 1.30 2.10
CA ILE A 88 -18.80 2.48 1.25
C ILE A 88 -18.97 1.99 -0.19
N PRO A 89 -20.20 1.68 -0.63
CA PRO A 89 -20.44 0.87 -1.83
C PRO A 89 -20.03 1.54 -3.14
N ALA A 90 -19.96 2.88 -3.19
CA ALA A 90 -19.52 3.64 -4.36
C ALA A 90 -18.03 4.02 -4.35
N LEU A 91 -17.29 3.64 -3.29
CA LEU A 91 -15.92 4.10 -3.10
C LEU A 91 -14.96 3.45 -4.10
N ARG A 92 -14.31 4.28 -4.90
CA ARG A 92 -13.31 3.87 -5.89
C ARG A 92 -11.89 4.06 -5.38
N THR A 93 -11.64 5.12 -4.62
CA THR A 93 -10.30 5.45 -4.12
C THR A 93 -10.34 5.73 -2.62
N LEU A 94 -9.47 5.04 -1.88
CA LEU A 94 -9.33 5.19 -0.44
C LEU A 94 -7.86 5.46 -0.08
N HIS A 95 -7.61 6.60 0.55
CA HIS A 95 -6.33 6.89 1.19
C HIS A 95 -6.53 6.94 2.71
N LEU A 96 -5.72 6.17 3.43
CA LEU A 96 -5.68 6.17 4.89
C LEU A 96 -4.27 6.47 5.34
N GLN A 97 -4.13 7.51 6.16
CA GLN A 97 -2.88 7.91 6.76
C GLN A 97 -2.99 8.01 8.29
N TRP A 98 -2.05 7.43 9.01
CA TRP A 98 -2.04 7.41 10.48
C TRP A 98 -3.21 6.63 11.09
N PHE A 99 -3.42 5.39 10.61
CA PHE A 99 -4.48 4.49 11.12
C PHE A 99 -3.93 3.24 11.81
N HIS A 100 -4.63 2.82 12.86
CA HIS A 100 -4.50 1.51 13.48
C HIS A 100 -5.54 0.53 12.94
N PHE A 101 -5.11 -0.68 12.60
CA PHE A 101 -5.97 -1.79 12.22
C PHE A 101 -6.07 -2.82 13.33
N VAL A 102 -7.25 -3.39 13.50
CA VAL A 102 -7.54 -4.43 14.50
C VAL A 102 -7.99 -5.72 13.85
N ALA A 103 -7.81 -6.83 14.57
CA ALA A 103 -8.15 -8.14 14.06
C ALA A 103 -9.66 -8.24 13.80
N THR A 104 -9.97 -8.73 12.61
CA THR A 104 -11.32 -9.03 12.15
C THR A 104 -11.66 -10.50 12.43
N HIS A 105 -10.71 -11.39 12.14
CA HIS A 105 -10.75 -12.84 12.34
C HIS A 105 -9.30 -13.36 12.38
N ASP A 106 -9.01 -14.39 13.18
CA ASP A 106 -7.72 -15.12 13.18
C ASP A 106 -6.45 -14.25 13.09
N HIS A 107 -6.35 -13.20 13.92
CA HIS A 107 -5.23 -12.22 13.92
C HIS A 107 -5.04 -11.42 12.62
N CYS A 108 -5.95 -11.55 11.66
CA CYS A 108 -5.96 -10.84 10.39
C CYS A 108 -6.86 -9.61 10.46
N ALA A 109 -6.32 -8.45 10.06
CA ALA A 109 -7.11 -7.24 9.86
C ALA A 109 -7.43 -7.07 8.37
N ASP A 110 -8.72 -7.06 8.03
CA ASP A 110 -9.20 -6.89 6.65
C ASP A 110 -10.45 -5.99 6.58
N PRO A 111 -10.28 -4.66 6.60
CA PRO A 111 -11.41 -3.74 6.65
C PRO A 111 -12.03 -3.45 5.26
N PHE A 112 -11.44 -3.92 4.17
CA PHE A 112 -11.78 -3.53 2.80
C PHE A 112 -12.75 -4.43 1.98
N PRO A 113 -13.16 -5.65 2.40
CA PRO A 113 -13.96 -6.56 1.54
C PRO A 113 -15.30 -5.99 1.06
N ASN A 114 -15.91 -5.10 1.86
CA ASN A 114 -17.24 -4.54 1.60
C ASN A 114 -17.21 -3.25 0.75
N CYS A 115 -16.03 -2.82 0.28
CA CYS A 115 -15.89 -1.72 -0.68
C CYS A 115 -15.87 -2.28 -2.12
N HIS A 116 -17.05 -2.67 -2.63
CA HIS A 116 -17.19 -3.52 -3.83
C HIS A 116 -16.75 -2.90 -5.17
N VAL A 117 -16.44 -1.60 -5.22
CA VAL A 117 -15.94 -0.91 -6.43
C VAL A 117 -14.58 -0.23 -6.21
N LEU A 118 -13.91 -0.54 -5.10
CA LEU A 118 -12.62 0.03 -4.72
C LEU A 118 -11.57 -0.41 -5.74
N ASN A 119 -10.98 0.55 -6.44
CA ASN A 119 -9.93 0.32 -7.43
C ASN A 119 -8.54 0.71 -6.91
N THR A 120 -8.46 1.65 -5.98
CA THR A 120 -7.20 2.22 -5.50
C THR A 120 -7.21 2.31 -3.98
N LEU A 121 -6.21 1.70 -3.36
CA LEU A 121 -5.98 1.73 -1.92
C LEU A 121 -4.57 2.25 -1.62
N VAL A 122 -4.48 3.28 -0.79
CA VAL A 122 -3.22 3.86 -0.34
C VAL A 122 -3.20 3.86 1.18
N LEU A 123 -2.23 3.17 1.77
CA LEU A 123 -2.00 3.09 3.20
C LEU A 123 -0.65 3.73 3.53
N ILE A 124 -0.66 4.74 4.39
CA ILE A 124 0.55 5.50 4.73
C ILE A 124 0.68 5.62 6.25
N ALA A 125 1.82 5.22 6.81
CA ALA A 125 2.06 5.30 8.24
C ALA A 125 0.89 4.68 9.03
N CYS A 126 0.59 3.42 8.76
CA CYS A 126 -0.43 2.66 9.47
C CYS A 126 0.23 1.55 10.31
N SER A 127 -0.48 1.01 11.29
CA SER A 127 0.01 -0.16 12.01
C SER A 127 -1.12 -1.07 12.48
N LEU A 128 -0.79 -2.32 12.77
CA LEU A 128 -1.69 -3.23 13.47
C LEU A 128 -1.53 -3.03 14.99
N ILE A 129 -2.62 -3.21 15.72
CA ILE A 129 -2.64 -3.14 17.19
C ILE A 129 -3.40 -4.34 17.76
N GLU A 130 -3.38 -4.46 19.09
CA GLU A 130 -4.04 -5.54 19.84
C GLU A 130 -3.45 -6.90 19.42
N ASP A 131 -4.29 -7.83 18.99
CA ASP A 131 -3.93 -9.18 18.57
C ASP A 131 -3.72 -9.31 17.06
N ALA A 132 -3.79 -8.20 16.31
CA ALA A 132 -3.66 -8.22 14.86
C ALA A 132 -2.19 -8.31 14.43
N GLN A 133 -1.87 -9.29 13.58
CA GLN A 133 -0.52 -9.57 13.10
C GLN A 133 -0.44 -9.49 11.57
N VAL A 134 -1.51 -9.91 10.88
CA VAL A 134 -1.57 -9.97 9.42
C VAL A 134 -2.41 -8.82 8.89
N LEU A 135 -1.83 -8.00 8.01
CA LEU A 135 -2.62 -7.08 7.19
C LEU A 135 -3.09 -7.83 5.94
N CYS A 136 -4.39 -8.09 5.89
CA CYS A 136 -5.05 -8.74 4.77
C CYS A 136 -5.66 -7.68 3.86
N ILE A 137 -5.43 -7.80 2.57
CA ILE A 137 -6.02 -6.94 1.54
C ILE A 137 -6.86 -7.81 0.63
N SER A 138 -8.13 -8.04 1.02
CA SER A 138 -9.08 -8.81 0.22
C SER A 138 -10.08 -7.90 -0.47
N ASN A 139 -9.90 -7.70 -1.77
CA ASN A 139 -10.83 -6.91 -2.57
C ASN A 139 -10.73 -7.27 -4.05
N GLN A 140 -11.85 -7.70 -4.63
CA GLN A 140 -11.91 -8.23 -6.00
C GLN A 140 -11.70 -7.14 -7.08
N THR A 141 -12.04 -5.88 -6.80
CA THR A 141 -11.93 -4.79 -7.79
C THR A 141 -10.64 -3.98 -7.67
N LEU A 142 -9.85 -4.24 -6.63
CA LEU A 142 -8.62 -3.51 -6.36
C LEU A 142 -7.60 -3.76 -7.46
N SER A 143 -7.17 -2.68 -8.10
CA SER A 143 -6.18 -2.68 -9.18
C SER A 143 -4.89 -1.98 -8.78
N ASN A 144 -4.95 -1.03 -7.85
CA ASN A 144 -3.80 -0.26 -7.40
C ASN A 144 -3.67 -0.31 -5.88
N LEU A 145 -2.54 -0.82 -5.38
CA LEU A 145 -2.23 -0.88 -3.96
C LEU A 145 -0.91 -0.15 -3.68
N THR A 146 -0.93 0.79 -2.74
CA THR A 146 0.27 1.42 -2.19
C THR A 146 0.32 1.22 -0.68
N ILE A 147 1.42 0.66 -0.20
CA ILE A 147 1.71 0.46 1.23
C ILE A 147 2.99 1.21 1.55
N ARG A 148 2.91 2.22 2.42
CA ARG A 148 4.07 3.02 2.83
C ARG A 148 4.15 3.14 4.34
N LYS A 149 5.32 2.89 4.94
CA LYS A 149 5.51 3.00 6.40
C LYS A 149 4.47 2.21 7.20
N VAL A 150 4.06 1.04 6.72
CA VAL A 150 3.06 0.22 7.41
C VAL A 150 3.76 -0.81 8.29
N SER A 151 3.37 -0.86 9.56
CA SER A 151 3.90 -1.82 10.53
C SER A 151 2.96 -3.02 10.65
N ALA A 152 3.36 -4.13 10.03
CA ALA A 152 2.69 -5.44 10.07
C ALA A 152 3.71 -6.56 10.20
N ASP A 153 3.31 -7.69 10.79
CA ASP A 153 4.15 -8.88 10.84
C ASP A 153 4.11 -9.66 9.52
N GLN A 154 2.95 -9.68 8.89
CA GLN A 154 2.73 -10.31 7.59
C GLN A 154 1.75 -9.51 6.73
N TYR A 155 1.92 -9.63 5.42
CA TYR A 155 0.99 -9.15 4.40
C TYR A 155 0.34 -10.34 3.69
N SER A 156 -0.97 -10.28 3.49
CA SER A 156 -1.73 -11.28 2.72
C SER A 156 -2.56 -10.58 1.64
N LEU A 157 -2.35 -10.97 0.37
CA LEU A 157 -3.04 -10.39 -0.77
C LEU A 157 -4.12 -11.36 -1.30
N SER A 158 -5.34 -10.86 -1.41
CA SER A 158 -6.49 -11.52 -2.03
C SER A 158 -7.18 -10.54 -2.99
N ALA A 159 -6.41 -10.06 -3.96
CA ALA A 159 -6.82 -9.06 -4.95
C ALA A 159 -6.41 -9.53 -6.36
N PRO A 160 -7.21 -10.38 -7.02
CA PRO A 160 -6.81 -11.01 -8.28
C PRO A 160 -6.63 -10.02 -9.44
N ASN A 161 -7.33 -8.89 -9.40
CA ASN A 161 -7.27 -7.83 -10.42
C ASN A 161 -6.16 -6.79 -10.16
N LEU A 162 -5.27 -7.04 -9.19
CA LEU A 162 -4.20 -6.12 -8.85
C LEU A 162 -3.23 -5.97 -10.04
N SER A 163 -3.15 -4.76 -10.59
CA SER A 163 -2.27 -4.40 -11.71
C SER A 163 -1.04 -3.63 -11.26
N SER A 164 -1.13 -2.90 -10.15
CA SER A 164 -0.03 -2.10 -9.60
C SER A 164 0.11 -2.32 -8.10
N PHE A 165 1.33 -2.63 -7.65
CA PHE A 165 1.66 -2.75 -6.25
C PHE A 165 2.92 -1.94 -5.92
N THR A 166 2.80 -0.97 -5.02
CA THR A 166 3.94 -0.21 -4.50
C THR A 166 4.10 -0.48 -3.01
N ILE A 167 5.30 -0.85 -2.60
CA ILE A 167 5.70 -0.90 -1.20
C ILE A 167 6.92 -0.01 -0.96
N ASP A 168 6.83 0.84 0.06
CA ASP A 168 7.81 1.88 0.31
C ASP A 168 8.04 2.06 1.82
N ASP A 169 9.29 2.25 2.21
CA ASP A 169 9.67 2.51 3.60
C ASP A 169 9.05 1.49 4.59
N CYS A 170 9.10 0.20 4.20
CA CYS A 170 8.68 -0.94 4.99
C CYS A 170 9.85 -1.93 5.15
N PRO A 171 9.92 -2.70 6.26
CA PRO A 171 10.98 -3.68 6.51
C PRO A 171 10.74 -5.00 5.72
N ILE A 172 10.79 -4.92 4.39
CA ILE A 172 10.43 -6.02 3.47
C ILE A 172 11.31 -7.28 3.57
N PHE A 173 12.47 -7.17 4.24
CA PHE A 173 13.36 -8.30 4.53
C PHE A 173 13.02 -9.03 5.84
N GLN A 174 12.05 -8.54 6.63
CA GLN A 174 11.67 -9.13 7.91
C GLN A 174 10.24 -9.65 7.93
N LYS A 175 9.40 -9.10 7.05
CA LYS A 175 7.96 -9.33 7.06
C LYS A 175 7.59 -10.19 5.87
N SER A 176 6.77 -11.22 6.10
CA SER A 176 6.38 -12.14 5.04
C SER A 176 5.29 -11.54 4.15
N LEU A 177 5.30 -11.93 2.88
CA LEU A 177 4.20 -11.70 1.95
C LEU A 177 3.64 -13.03 1.51
N SER A 178 2.33 -13.11 1.47
CA SER A 178 1.57 -14.24 0.95
C SER A 178 0.48 -13.74 0.01
N SER A 179 0.05 -14.58 -0.91
CA SER A 179 -1.13 -14.33 -1.73
C SER A 179 -2.02 -15.57 -1.75
N THR A 180 -3.32 -15.37 -1.59
CA THR A 180 -4.33 -16.44 -1.70
C THR A 180 -4.89 -16.55 -3.11
N CYS A 181 -4.47 -15.68 -4.03
CA CYS A 181 -4.90 -15.64 -5.42
C CYS A 181 -3.72 -15.55 -6.39
N ASN A 182 -3.96 -15.91 -7.64
CA ASN A 182 -2.98 -15.72 -8.71
C ASN A 182 -3.00 -14.26 -9.18
N LEU A 183 -1.90 -13.53 -8.96
CA LEU A 183 -1.72 -12.13 -9.36
C LEU A 183 -1.39 -12.01 -10.86
N SER A 184 -2.25 -12.59 -11.71
CA SER A 184 -2.00 -12.75 -13.14
C SER A 184 -2.09 -11.45 -13.96
N PHE A 185 -2.76 -10.42 -13.42
CA PHE A 185 -2.91 -9.09 -14.02
C PHE A 185 -1.83 -8.10 -13.56
N LEU A 186 -0.89 -8.52 -12.72
CA LEU A 186 0.13 -7.66 -12.15
C LEU A 186 1.04 -7.11 -13.26
N GLN A 187 0.97 -5.80 -13.48
CA GLN A 187 1.77 -5.10 -14.49
C GLN A 187 3.02 -4.52 -13.86
N GLN A 188 2.87 -3.79 -12.75
CA GLN A 188 3.97 -3.05 -12.15
C GLN A 188 4.09 -3.32 -10.65
N VAL A 189 5.33 -3.54 -10.21
CA VAL A 189 5.69 -3.62 -8.80
C VAL A 189 6.85 -2.69 -8.52
N ASN A 190 6.68 -1.80 -7.55
CA ASN A 190 7.72 -0.88 -7.11
C ASN A 190 8.06 -1.16 -5.64
N MET A 191 9.34 -1.42 -5.35
CA MET A 191 9.80 -1.74 -4.00
C MET A 191 10.92 -0.78 -3.58
N TYR A 192 10.59 0.12 -2.66
CA TYR A 192 11.52 1.08 -2.06
C TYR A 192 11.64 0.87 -0.54
N GLY A 193 11.48 -0.37 -0.09
CA GLY A 193 11.65 -0.74 1.32
C GLY A 193 13.08 -0.51 1.82
N PHE A 194 13.23 -0.47 3.14
CA PHE A 194 14.54 -0.39 3.78
C PHE A 194 14.97 -1.74 4.36
N SER A 195 16.28 -1.86 4.52
CA SER A 195 16.93 -3.05 5.04
C SER A 195 17.36 -2.82 6.50
N ASN A 196 16.60 -3.37 7.44
CA ASN A 196 17.10 -3.63 8.79
C ASN A 196 17.73 -5.04 8.84
N ASN A 197 17.95 -5.62 10.04
CA ASN A 197 18.50 -6.97 10.29
C ASN A 197 17.64 -8.15 9.74
N GLY A 198 16.91 -7.97 8.63
CA GLY A 198 16.15 -9.03 7.96
C GLY A 198 17.00 -9.88 7.03
N GLU A 199 16.36 -10.85 6.37
CA GLU A 199 16.99 -11.85 5.49
C GLU A 199 16.56 -11.68 4.03
N ALA A 200 17.50 -11.82 3.08
CA ALA A 200 17.24 -11.86 1.65
C ALA A 200 16.34 -13.04 1.26
N SER A 201 16.36 -14.13 2.03
CA SER A 201 15.48 -15.29 1.86
C SER A 201 13.99 -14.91 1.90
N ILE A 202 13.61 -13.99 2.79
CA ILE A 202 12.25 -13.46 2.92
C ILE A 202 11.89 -12.65 1.69
N PHE A 203 12.80 -11.77 1.24
CA PHE A 203 12.59 -10.97 0.04
C PHE A 203 12.44 -11.83 -1.22
N LEU A 204 13.22 -12.90 -1.39
CA LEU A 204 13.06 -13.82 -2.51
C LEU A 204 11.67 -14.49 -2.52
N ARG A 205 11.11 -14.80 -1.35
CA ARG A 205 9.72 -15.31 -1.23
C ARG A 205 8.70 -14.26 -1.67
N TRP A 206 8.93 -12.97 -1.40
CA TRP A 206 8.09 -11.91 -1.97
C TRP A 206 8.11 -11.94 -3.49
N LEU A 207 9.30 -12.03 -4.08
CA LEU A 207 9.42 -12.07 -5.54
C LEU A 207 8.75 -13.32 -6.14
N GLN A 208 8.76 -14.46 -5.44
CA GLN A 208 8.02 -15.66 -5.85
C GLN A 208 6.51 -15.43 -5.88
N VAL A 209 5.95 -14.73 -4.89
CA VAL A 209 4.52 -14.32 -4.88
C VAL A 209 4.21 -13.39 -6.05
N LEU A 210 5.17 -12.54 -6.44
CA LEU A 210 5.01 -11.48 -7.44
C LEU A 210 5.54 -11.86 -8.83
N ALA A 211 5.78 -13.15 -9.08
CA ALA A 211 6.49 -13.64 -10.27
C ALA A 211 5.79 -13.37 -11.62
N ASN A 212 4.51 -13.00 -11.60
CA ASN A 212 3.74 -12.65 -12.81
C ASN A 212 3.86 -11.18 -13.23
N VAL A 213 4.67 -10.37 -12.53
CA VAL A 213 4.88 -8.95 -12.85
C VAL A 213 5.53 -8.74 -14.22
N LYS A 214 5.18 -7.65 -14.91
CA LYS A 214 5.85 -7.20 -16.15
C LYS A 214 6.99 -6.22 -15.90
N ILE A 215 6.78 -5.25 -15.01
CA ILE A 215 7.73 -4.20 -14.67
C ILE A 215 8.04 -4.30 -13.18
N LEU A 216 9.28 -4.61 -12.83
CA LEU A 216 9.75 -4.66 -11.45
C LEU A 216 10.77 -3.57 -11.21
N GLU A 217 10.58 -2.77 -10.16
CA GLU A 217 11.46 -1.66 -9.81
C GLU A 217 11.97 -1.76 -8.37
N PHE A 218 13.29 -1.63 -8.18
CA PHE A 218 13.96 -1.67 -6.89
C PHE A 218 14.64 -0.35 -6.53
N GLY A 219 14.45 0.09 -5.29
CA GLY A 219 15.25 1.12 -4.67
C GLY A 219 16.67 0.64 -4.33
N TYR A 220 17.60 1.59 -4.19
CA TYR A 220 19.01 1.31 -3.87
C TYR A 220 19.20 0.50 -2.58
N ALA A 221 18.44 0.81 -1.53
CA ALA A 221 18.56 0.12 -0.24
C ALA A 221 18.18 -1.37 -0.31
N VAL A 222 17.22 -1.72 -1.19
CA VAL A 222 16.83 -3.12 -1.44
C VAL A 222 17.97 -3.85 -2.14
N PHE A 223 18.54 -3.22 -3.16
CA PHE A 223 19.67 -3.75 -3.91
C PHE A 223 20.91 -3.98 -3.03
N GLU A 224 21.31 -2.99 -2.24
CA GLU A 224 22.49 -3.08 -1.36
C GLU A 224 22.37 -4.23 -0.34
N LYS A 225 21.17 -4.49 0.18
CA LYS A 225 20.95 -5.61 1.12
C LYS A 225 21.07 -6.97 0.45
N ILE A 226 20.49 -7.12 -0.74
CA ILE A 226 20.62 -8.31 -1.58
C ILE A 226 22.11 -8.56 -1.82
N GLN A 227 22.84 -7.54 -2.27
CA GLN A 227 24.28 -7.60 -2.50
C GLN A 227 25.04 -8.12 -1.28
N ASN A 228 24.84 -7.48 -0.12
CA ASN A 228 25.56 -7.82 1.10
C ASN A 228 25.32 -9.27 1.53
N GLU A 229 24.10 -9.79 1.43
CA GLU A 229 23.82 -11.18 1.79
C GLU A 229 24.31 -12.20 0.77
N PHE A 230 24.22 -11.89 -0.53
CA PHE A 230 24.68 -12.80 -1.58
C PHE A 230 26.20 -12.89 -1.66
N LEU A 231 26.92 -11.79 -1.43
CA LEU A 231 28.38 -11.76 -1.44
C LEU A 231 28.99 -12.34 -0.15
N LEU A 232 28.36 -12.11 1.01
CA LEU A 232 28.95 -12.47 2.31
C LEU A 232 28.46 -13.80 2.88
N ASN A 233 27.35 -14.37 2.41
CA ASN A 233 26.79 -15.58 2.98
C ASN A 233 26.43 -16.65 1.92
N PRO A 234 27.40 -17.51 1.51
CA PRO A 234 27.16 -18.55 0.50
C PRO A 234 26.11 -19.61 0.91
N ILE A 235 25.74 -19.68 2.21
CA ILE A 235 24.66 -20.56 2.71
C ILE A 235 23.26 -19.99 2.38
N SER A 236 23.16 -18.68 2.09
CA SER A 236 21.94 -17.98 1.63
C SER A 236 21.42 -18.51 0.28
N LYS A 237 22.26 -19.20 -0.51
CA LYS A 237 21.93 -19.84 -1.79
C LYS A 237 20.88 -20.97 -1.71
N LYS A 238 20.33 -21.27 -0.52
CA LYS A 238 19.29 -22.29 -0.34
C LYS A 238 17.94 -21.90 -0.95
N VAL A 239 17.62 -20.61 -1.04
CA VAL A 239 16.37 -20.16 -1.67
C VAL A 239 16.62 -19.84 -3.13
N GLN A 240 15.92 -20.57 -4.00
CA GLN A 240 16.01 -20.35 -5.44
C GLN A 240 15.34 -19.02 -5.81
N PRO A 241 15.98 -18.20 -6.66
CA PRO A 241 15.38 -17.03 -7.28
C PRO A 241 14.05 -17.38 -7.96
N PRO A 242 13.09 -16.44 -8.00
CA PRO A 242 11.82 -16.63 -8.68
C PRO A 242 12.03 -16.93 -10.17
N ARG A 243 11.11 -17.68 -10.76
CA ARG A 243 10.96 -17.76 -12.21
C ARG A 243 9.92 -16.74 -12.63
N PHE A 244 10.36 -15.59 -13.12
CA PHE A 244 9.43 -14.60 -13.63
C PHE A 244 8.82 -15.08 -14.95
N VAL A 245 7.49 -15.04 -15.04
CA VAL A 245 6.75 -15.59 -16.20
C VAL A 245 6.51 -14.52 -17.25
N LYS A 246 6.36 -13.25 -16.83
CA LYS A 246 5.94 -12.13 -17.68
C LYS A 246 6.86 -10.91 -17.58
N LEU A 247 7.98 -11.01 -16.86
CA LEU A 247 8.86 -9.86 -16.64
C LEU A 247 9.46 -9.40 -17.97
N GLU A 248 9.19 -8.15 -18.32
CA GLU A 248 9.64 -7.46 -19.54
C GLU A 248 10.71 -6.41 -19.19
N LEU A 249 10.64 -5.82 -17.98
CA LEU A 249 11.53 -4.75 -17.55
C LEU A 249 11.84 -4.84 -16.06
N LEU A 250 13.13 -4.91 -15.73
CA LEU A 250 13.64 -4.74 -14.37
C LEU A 250 14.38 -3.39 -14.28
N ILE A 251 14.02 -2.57 -13.29
CA ILE A 251 14.63 -1.27 -13.05
C ILE A 251 15.30 -1.29 -11.67
N VAL A 252 16.57 -0.95 -11.60
CA VAL A 252 17.32 -0.83 -10.35
C VAL A 252 17.83 0.60 -10.20
N HIS A 253 17.51 1.24 -9.08
CA HIS A 253 18.07 2.55 -8.74
C HIS A 253 19.37 2.36 -7.97
N ALA A 254 20.47 2.86 -8.51
CA ALA A 254 21.77 2.75 -7.88
C ALA A 254 22.75 3.82 -8.39
N TYR A 255 23.89 3.93 -7.71
CA TYR A 255 25.00 4.77 -8.15
C TYR A 255 25.72 4.15 -9.36
N ALA A 256 26.29 5.00 -10.22
CA ALA A 256 26.85 4.58 -11.51
C ALA A 256 28.09 3.68 -11.38
N ASP A 257 28.85 3.83 -10.31
CA ASP A 257 30.03 3.05 -9.97
C ASP A 257 29.72 1.60 -9.56
N LYS A 258 28.45 1.28 -9.28
CA LYS A 258 27.99 -0.05 -8.87
C LYS A 258 27.57 -0.98 -10.00
N LYS A 259 27.86 -0.60 -11.25
CA LYS A 259 27.37 -1.32 -12.44
C LYS A 259 27.70 -2.83 -12.44
N GLN A 260 28.93 -3.20 -12.10
CA GLN A 260 29.35 -4.60 -12.14
C GLN A 260 28.61 -5.44 -11.08
N GLU A 261 28.51 -4.94 -9.85
CA GLU A 261 27.79 -5.66 -8.79
C GLU A 261 26.29 -5.75 -9.10
N ILE A 262 25.72 -4.73 -9.76
CA ILE A 262 24.32 -4.77 -10.21
C ILE A 262 24.11 -5.89 -11.23
N MET A 263 25.01 -6.02 -12.20
CA MET A 263 24.93 -7.09 -13.20
C MET A 263 24.93 -8.47 -12.55
N GLU A 264 25.86 -8.73 -11.62
CA GLU A 264 26.00 -10.03 -10.94
C GLU A 264 24.73 -10.41 -10.16
N ILE A 265 24.12 -9.46 -9.44
CA ILE A 265 22.89 -9.69 -8.69
C ILE A 265 21.70 -9.88 -9.61
N VAL A 266 21.60 -9.09 -10.68
CA VAL A 266 20.51 -9.22 -11.65
C VAL A 266 20.59 -10.55 -12.37
N GLU A 267 21.77 -10.97 -12.81
CA GLU A 267 22.00 -12.29 -13.40
C GLU A 267 21.58 -13.40 -12.44
N HIS A 268 21.91 -13.28 -11.15
CA HIS A 268 21.47 -14.23 -10.15
C HIS A 268 19.95 -14.24 -9.96
N LEU A 269 19.31 -13.07 -9.81
CA LEU A 269 17.87 -12.96 -9.64
C LEU A 269 17.09 -13.49 -10.86
N LEU A 270 17.65 -13.33 -12.05
CA LEU A 270 17.06 -13.74 -13.32
C LEU A 270 17.52 -15.13 -13.80
N GLN A 271 18.32 -15.87 -13.02
CA GLN A 271 18.90 -17.15 -13.46
C GLN A 271 17.87 -18.21 -13.88
N ASN A 272 16.64 -18.09 -13.37
CA ASN A 272 15.51 -18.98 -13.66
C ASN A 272 14.51 -18.38 -14.67
N THR A 273 14.80 -17.19 -15.20
CA THR A 273 13.96 -16.40 -16.12
C THR A 273 14.60 -16.36 -17.51
N THR A 274 13.82 -16.05 -18.56
CA THR A 274 14.33 -15.90 -19.93
C THR A 274 15.54 -14.94 -19.99
N SER A 275 16.47 -15.19 -20.92
CA SER A 275 17.74 -14.47 -21.00
C SER A 275 17.57 -12.96 -21.16
N MET A 276 18.31 -12.22 -20.35
CA MET A 276 18.41 -10.77 -20.40
C MET A 276 19.03 -10.33 -21.74
N THR A 277 18.39 -9.40 -22.43
CA THR A 277 18.76 -9.04 -23.81
C THR A 277 19.40 -7.67 -23.93
N ARG A 278 19.04 -6.71 -23.06
CA ARG A 278 19.59 -5.35 -23.14
C ARG A 278 19.66 -4.66 -21.77
N VAL A 279 20.75 -3.92 -21.55
CA VAL A 279 20.92 -3.03 -20.39
C VAL A 279 21.09 -1.60 -20.87
N VAL A 280 20.32 -0.67 -20.30
CA VAL A 280 20.46 0.76 -20.53
C VAL A 280 20.57 1.47 -19.19
N GLN A 281 21.56 2.35 -19.05
CA GLN A 281 21.68 3.23 -17.89
C GLN A 281 21.17 4.63 -18.25
N VAL A 282 20.26 5.16 -17.43
CA VAL A 282 19.74 6.53 -17.54
C VAL A 282 19.89 7.22 -16.19
N GLY A 283 20.92 8.05 -16.05
CA GLY A 283 21.27 8.67 -14.76
C GLY A 283 21.60 7.62 -13.70
N ARG A 284 20.80 7.58 -12.62
CA ARG A 284 20.91 6.60 -11.51
C ARG A 284 20.02 5.36 -11.68
N ARG A 285 19.45 5.14 -12.87
CA ARG A 285 18.59 4.00 -13.16
C ARG A 285 19.28 3.04 -14.12
N PHE A 286 19.30 1.77 -13.76
CA PHE A 286 19.70 0.68 -14.63
C PHE A 286 18.45 -0.06 -15.07
N CYS A 287 18.18 -0.07 -16.37
CA CYS A 287 17.02 -0.69 -16.99
C CYS A 287 17.46 -1.95 -17.74
N PHE A 288 16.89 -3.08 -17.35
CA PHE A 288 17.16 -4.41 -17.89
C PHE A 288 15.92 -4.90 -18.64
N SER A 289 16.00 -5.00 -19.97
CA SER A 289 14.89 -5.47 -20.80
C SER A 289 14.99 -6.97 -21.05
N LEU A 290 13.83 -7.63 -20.97
CA LEU A 290 13.61 -9.04 -21.28
C LEU A 290 12.54 -9.09 -22.38
N PHE A 291 12.78 -9.86 -23.46
CA PHE A 291 11.85 -10.04 -24.58
C PHE A 291 11.46 -11.51 -24.71
#